data_AF-A0A7C4AGW3-F1
#
_entry.id   AF-A0A7C4AGW3-F1
#
_cell.length_a   1.000
_cell.length_b   1.000
_cell.length_c   1.000
_cell.angle_alpha   90.00
_cell.angle_beta   90.00
_cell.angle_gamma   90.00
#
_symmetry.space_group_name_H-M   'P 1'
#
loop_
_entity.id
_entity.type
_entity.pdbx_description
1 polymer ?
#
loop_
_entity_poly.entity_id
_entity_poly.type
_entity_poly.pdbx_seq_one_letter_code
_entity_poly.pdbx_strand_id
1 'polypeptide(L)'
;MAGGLEHPVLFLELAAKGAGLHIPNEVLFAWLAMAVLIILGLMTSSRLQMVPGGLQNFFEYVIGGLENFTVETMGEDGRRVFPVLATIFLFILTCNFMGLVPGFDSATNSVNTNAAM
;
A
#
# COMPACT_ATOMS: atom_id res chain seq x y z
N MET A 1 14.91 -17.08 -9.85
CA MET A 1 14.36 -18.27 -9.17
C MET A 1 13.81 -17.86 -7.81
N ALA A 2 12.50 -17.65 -7.74
CA ALA A 2 11.68 -17.86 -6.55
C ALA A 2 10.25 -18.04 -7.11
N GLY A 3 9.79 -19.28 -7.18
CA GLY A 3 8.53 -19.65 -7.79
C GLY A 3 7.35 -19.28 -6.89
N GLY A 4 6.72 -18.15 -7.18
CA GLY A 4 5.31 -17.91 -6.86
C GLY A 4 4.48 -18.25 -8.11
N LEU A 5 3.41 -19.02 -7.94
CA LEU A 5 2.53 -19.56 -8.99
C LEU A 5 2.32 -18.58 -10.15
N GLU A 6 2.47 -19.05 -11.40
CA GLU A 6 2.42 -18.28 -12.66
C GLU A 6 1.08 -17.55 -12.92
N HIS A 7 0.11 -17.67 -12.01
CA HIS A 7 -1.23 -17.13 -12.14
C HIS A 7 -1.67 -16.43 -10.84
N PRO A 8 -1.09 -15.27 -10.51
CA PRO A 8 -1.60 -14.48 -9.40
C PRO A 8 -2.94 -13.84 -9.82
N VAL A 9 -4.02 -14.27 -9.16
CA VAL A 9 -5.44 -13.93 -9.38
C VAL A 9 -5.98 -13.95 -10.83
N LEU A 10 -6.40 -15.13 -11.27
CA LEU A 10 -7.12 -15.38 -12.53
C LEU A 10 -8.32 -14.44 -12.75
N PHE A 11 -9.01 -13.95 -11.71
CA PHE A 11 -10.19 -13.07 -11.86
C PHE A 11 -9.87 -11.65 -12.34
N LEU A 12 -8.81 -11.02 -11.81
CA LEU A 12 -8.49 -9.63 -12.17
C LEU A 12 -7.80 -9.57 -13.54
N GLU A 13 -6.90 -10.54 -13.80
CA GLU A 13 -6.29 -10.72 -15.11
C GLU A 13 -7.32 -11.09 -16.19
N LEU A 14 -8.25 -12.01 -15.90
CA LEU A 14 -9.30 -12.41 -16.84
C LEU A 14 -10.30 -11.26 -17.06
N ALA A 15 -10.58 -10.44 -16.05
CA ALA A 15 -11.37 -9.22 -16.23
C ALA A 15 -10.65 -8.19 -17.11
N ALA A 16 -9.36 -7.97 -16.89
CA ALA A 16 -8.55 -7.04 -17.70
C ALA A 16 -8.41 -7.53 -19.15
N LYS A 17 -8.07 -8.81 -19.35
CA LYS A 17 -8.01 -9.46 -20.67
C LYS A 17 -9.38 -9.51 -21.35
N GLY A 18 -10.45 -9.78 -20.59
CA GLY A 18 -11.84 -9.75 -21.05
C GLY A 18 -12.32 -8.35 -21.45
N ALA A 19 -11.75 -7.31 -20.85
CA ALA A 19 -11.92 -5.91 -21.24
C ALA A 19 -10.99 -5.46 -22.39
N GLY A 20 -10.15 -6.36 -22.92
CA GLY A 20 -9.19 -6.06 -23.99
C GLY A 20 -7.96 -5.26 -23.56
N LEU A 21 -7.77 -5.10 -22.25
CA LEU A 21 -6.70 -4.28 -21.67
C LEU A 21 -5.43 -5.11 -21.50
N HIS A 22 -4.40 -4.82 -22.31
CA HIS A 22 -3.09 -5.44 -22.19
C HIS A 22 -2.22 -4.65 -21.21
N ILE A 23 -2.49 -4.80 -19.91
CA ILE A 23 -1.73 -4.15 -18.84
C ILE A 23 -0.80 -5.17 -18.17
N PRO A 24 0.47 -4.80 -17.91
CA PRO A 24 1.38 -5.66 -17.18
C PRO A 24 0.91 -5.89 -15.73
N ASN A 25 1.12 -7.10 -15.23
CA ASN A 25 0.57 -7.55 -13.95
C ASN A 25 1.00 -6.68 -12.77
N GLU A 26 2.21 -6.12 -12.80
CA GLU A 26 2.71 -5.30 -11.69
C GLU A 26 1.91 -4.00 -11.53
N VAL A 27 1.39 -3.46 -12.64
CA VAL A 27 0.52 -2.27 -12.63
C VAL A 27 -0.85 -2.62 -12.04
N LEU A 28 -1.39 -3.81 -12.33
CA LEU A 28 -2.65 -4.27 -11.74
C LEU A 28 -2.52 -4.45 -10.22
N PHE A 29 -1.43 -5.04 -9.74
CA PHE A 29 -1.16 -5.17 -8.30
C PHE A 29 -0.93 -3.81 -7.63
N ALA A 30 -0.23 -2.87 -8.30
CA ALA A 30 -0.08 -1.51 -7.79
C ALA A 30 -1.44 -0.79 -7.66
N TRP A 31 -2.32 -0.93 -8.65
CA TRP A 31 -3.68 -0.39 -8.60
C TRP A 31 -4.52 -1.02 -7.49
N LEU A 32 -4.39 -2.34 -7.29
CA LEU A 32 -5.05 -3.03 -6.18
C LEU A 32 -4.54 -2.51 -4.82
N ALA A 33 -3.24 -2.35 -4.65
CA ALA A 33 -2.66 -1.79 -3.43
C ALA A 33 -3.14 -0.36 -3.17
N MET A 34 -3.19 0.49 -4.21
CA MET A 34 -3.77 1.83 -4.10
C MET A 34 -5.25 1.79 -3.71
N ALA A 35 -6.05 0.92 -4.30
CA ALA A 35 -7.46 0.78 -3.97
C ALA A 35 -7.64 0.38 -2.49
N VAL A 36 -6.86 -0.59 -2.01
CA VAL A 36 -6.86 -1.01 -0.60
C VAL A 36 -6.52 0.17 0.32
N LEU A 37 -5.45 0.91 0.04
CA LEU A 37 -5.04 2.06 0.84
C LEU A 37 -6.07 3.18 0.85
N ILE A 38 -6.67 3.50 -0.30
CA ILE A 38 -7.72 4.52 -0.41
C ILE A 38 -8.94 4.10 0.40
N ILE A 39 -9.39 2.85 0.29
CA ILE A 39 -10.54 2.35 1.05
C ILE A 39 -10.25 2.39 2.55
N LEU A 40 -9.08 1.93 2.99
CA LEU A 40 -8.67 1.98 4.40
C LEU A 40 -8.60 3.41 4.92
N GLY A 41 -8.04 4.34 4.14
CA GLY A 41 -7.97 5.76 4.48
C GLY A 41 -9.36 6.39 4.61
N LEU A 42 -10.26 6.11 3.66
CA LEU A 42 -11.64 6.58 3.70
C LEU A 42 -12.41 6.00 4.88
N MET A 43 -12.28 4.70 5.17
CA MET A 43 -12.91 4.05 6.32
C MET A 43 -12.44 4.61 7.66
N THR A 44 -11.14 4.92 7.77
CA THR A 44 -10.54 5.45 9.00
C THR A 44 -10.89 6.93 9.20
N SER A 45 -10.85 7.74 8.14
CA SER A 45 -11.17 9.18 8.19
C SER A 45 -12.67 9.46 8.37
N SER A 46 -13.55 8.58 7.89
CA SER A 46 -15.00 8.78 7.97
C SER A 46 -15.60 8.54 9.37
N ARG A 47 -14.82 8.00 10.32
CA ARG A 47 -15.27 7.73 11.70
C ARG A 47 -14.32 8.28 12.76
N LEU A 48 -13.76 9.47 12.55
CA LEU A 48 -12.95 10.14 13.57
C LEU A 48 -13.81 10.49 14.80
N GLN A 49 -13.57 9.82 15.91
CA GLN A 49 -14.20 10.10 17.20
C GLN A 49 -13.18 10.78 18.14
N MET A 50 -13.64 11.69 19.01
CA MET A 50 -12.78 12.34 20.01
C MET A 50 -12.21 11.35 21.03
N VAL A 51 -12.95 10.29 21.35
CA VAL A 51 -12.45 9.15 22.13
C VAL A 51 -12.17 8.03 21.13
N PRO A 52 -10.90 7.75 20.79
CA PRO A 52 -10.56 6.80 19.74
C PRO A 52 -10.93 5.38 20.17
N GLY A 53 -11.55 4.63 19.26
CA GLY A 53 -11.98 3.24 19.48
C GLY A 53 -11.44 2.28 18.42
N GLY A 54 -11.10 1.06 18.83
CA GLY A 54 -10.78 -0.06 17.94
C GLY A 54 -9.70 0.24 16.89
N LEU A 55 -10.12 0.33 15.62
CA LEU A 55 -9.23 0.56 14.48
C LEU A 55 -8.62 1.98 14.48
N GLN A 56 -9.31 3.00 14.99
CA GLN A 56 -8.77 4.36 15.08
C GLN A 56 -7.51 4.39 15.95
N ASN A 57 -7.51 3.69 17.10
CA ASN A 57 -6.33 3.58 17.98
C ASN A 57 -5.12 2.96 17.26
N PHE A 58 -5.35 1.91 16.46
CA PHE A 58 -4.26 1.25 15.73
C PHE A 58 -3.65 2.18 14.69
N PHE A 59 -4.50 2.85 13.89
CA PHE A 59 -4.02 3.78 12.86
C PHE A 59 -3.36 5.02 13.47
N GLU A 60 -3.89 5.59 14.55
CA GLU A 60 -3.26 6.71 15.25
C GLU A 60 -1.90 6.32 15.83
N TYR A 61 -1.79 5.13 16.41
CA TYR A 61 -0.50 4.63 16.90
C TYR A 61 0.52 4.46 15.77
N VAL A 62 0.12 3.86 14.64
CA VAL A 62 1.02 3.65 13.50
C VAL A 62 1.42 4.97 12.87
N ILE A 63 0.46 5.85 12.54
CA ILE A 63 0.72 7.13 11.86
C ILE A 63 1.49 8.07 12.78
N GLY A 64 1.10 8.19 14.05
CA GLY A 64 1.80 9.02 15.04
C GLY A 64 3.22 8.51 15.32
N GLY A 65 3.42 7.19 15.38
CA GLY A 65 4.76 6.61 15.47
C GLY A 65 5.63 6.95 14.26
N LEU A 66 5.05 6.92 13.06
CA LEU A 66 5.74 7.27 11.82
C LEU A 66 6.07 8.77 11.73
N GLU A 67 5.18 9.62 12.25
CA GLU A 67 5.39 11.07 12.34
C GLU A 67 6.55 11.38 13.30
N ASN A 68 6.52 10.78 14.50
CA ASN A 68 7.58 10.93 15.48
C ASN A 68 8.93 10.46 14.93
N PHE A 69 8.98 9.29 14.28
CA PHE A 69 10.18 8.80 13.62
C PHE A 69 10.73 9.80 12.58
N THR A 70 9.84 10.42 11.80
CA THR A 70 10.21 11.42 10.81
C THR A 70 10.79 12.68 11.47
N VAL A 71 10.13 13.17 12.52
CA VAL A 71 10.58 14.37 13.25
C VAL A 71 11.88 14.11 14.02
N GLU A 72 12.06 12.94 14.62
CA GLU A 72 13.30 12.56 15.29
C GLU A 72 14.48 12.48 14.32
N THR A 73 14.23 12.03 13.08
CA THR A 73 15.27 11.85 12.07
C THR A 73 15.63 13.16 11.34
N MET A 74 14.62 13.98 11.01
CA MET A 74 14.77 15.16 10.15
C MET A 74 14.56 16.50 10.86
N GLY A 75 14.17 16.48 12.15
CA GLY A 75 13.73 17.66 12.90
C GLY A 75 12.29 18.07 12.60
N GLU A 76 11.82 19.16 13.20
CA GLU A 76 10.45 19.69 13.04
C GLU A 76 10.07 19.98 11.59
N ASP A 77 11.03 20.36 10.74
CA ASP A 77 10.80 20.54 9.29
C ASP A 77 10.42 19.23 8.58
N GLY A 78 10.73 18.08 9.18
CA GLY A 78 10.32 16.74 8.73
C GLY A 78 8.81 16.56 8.62
N ARG A 79 8.01 17.32 9.37
CA ARG A 79 6.54 17.30 9.26
C ARG A 79 6.02 17.70 7.88
N ARG A 80 6.77 18.52 7.13
CA ARG A 80 6.38 18.91 5.76
C ARG A 80 6.51 17.75 4.76
N VAL A 81 7.48 16.87 4.97
CA VAL A 81 7.73 15.70 4.10
C VAL A 81 7.05 14.44 4.61
N PHE A 82 6.62 14.44 5.87
CA PHE A 82 5.91 13.33 6.50
C PHE A 82 4.78 12.73 5.65
N PRO A 83 3.86 13.51 5.03
CA PRO A 83 2.79 12.92 4.24
C PRO A 83 3.28 12.06 3.09
N VAL A 84 4.39 12.45 2.44
CA VAL A 84 5.00 11.71 1.33
C VAL A 84 5.72 10.46 1.84
N LEU A 85 6.45 10.57 2.94
CA LEU A 85 7.13 9.41 3.55
C LEU A 85 6.12 8.38 4.05
N ALA A 86 5.03 8.85 4.67
CA ALA A 86 3.96 7.99 5.15
C ALA A 86 3.25 7.25 4.01
N THR A 87 2.95 7.92 2.89
CA THR A 87 2.31 7.26 1.75
C THR A 87 3.22 6.22 1.10
N ILE A 88 4.50 6.54 0.88
CA ILE A 88 5.47 5.59 0.32
C ILE A 88 5.63 4.38 1.26
N PHE A 89 5.76 4.62 2.56
CA PHE A 89 5.87 3.55 3.56
C PHE A 89 4.66 2.63 3.54
N LEU A 90 3.45 3.19 3.61
CA LEU A 90 2.21 2.42 3.61
C LEU A 90 1.99 1.67 2.30
N PHE A 91 2.38 2.26 1.17
CA PHE A 91 2.33 1.63 -0.15
C PHE A 91 3.25 0.41 -0.21
N ILE A 92 4.53 0.57 0.13
CA ILE A 92 5.51 -0.52 0.14
C ILE A 92 5.07 -1.62 1.11
N LEU A 93 4.62 -1.24 2.32
CA LEU A 93 4.11 -2.17 3.32
C LEU A 93 2.94 -2.99 2.74
N THR A 94 1.96 -2.34 2.13
CA THR A 94 0.78 -3.00 1.56
C THR A 94 1.17 -3.94 0.42
N CYS A 95 2.05 -3.51 -0.49
CA CYS A 95 2.56 -4.35 -1.57
C CYS A 95 3.29 -5.59 -1.04
N ASN A 96 4.11 -5.43 0.00
CA ASN A 96 4.86 -6.55 0.60
C ASN A 96 3.94 -7.52 1.34
N PHE A 97 2.95 -7.02 2.08
CA PHE A 97 1.94 -7.85 2.75
C PHE A 97 1.08 -8.60 1.74
N MET A 98 0.73 -7.96 0.62
CA MET A 98 -0.01 -8.60 -0.47
C MET A 98 0.80 -9.75 -1.09
N GLY A 99 2.11 -9.58 -1.26
CA GLY A 99 3.00 -10.65 -1.74
C GLY A 99 3.19 -11.84 -0.78
N LEU A 100 2.82 -11.69 0.51
CA LEU A 100 2.84 -12.79 1.47
C LEU A 100 1.63 -13.73 1.30
N VAL A 101 0.57 -13.27 0.64
CA VAL A 101 -0.64 -14.08 0.41
C VAL A 101 -0.36 -15.11 -0.70
N PRO A 102 -0.46 -16.42 -0.42
CA PRO A 102 -0.22 -17.43 -1.43
C PRO A 102 -1.22 -17.28 -2.59
N GLY A 103 -0.70 -17.03 -3.81
CA GLY A 103 -1.49 -16.74 -5.00
C GLY A 103 -1.60 -15.24 -5.36
N PHE A 104 -0.92 -14.36 -4.64
CA PHE A 104 -0.70 -12.96 -5.02
C PHE A 104 0.76 -12.74 -5.40
N ASP A 105 1.01 -11.81 -6.31
CA ASP A 105 2.36 -11.32 -6.60
C ASP A 105 2.48 -9.88 -6.08
N SER A 106 3.71 -9.45 -5.77
CA SER A 106 3.95 -8.11 -5.26
C SER A 106 4.31 -7.15 -6.39
N ALA A 107 3.73 -5.95 -6.38
CA ALA A 107 4.13 -4.90 -7.33
C ALA A 107 5.63 -4.57 -7.23
N THR A 108 6.27 -4.80 -6.07
CA THR A 108 7.71 -4.58 -5.82
C THR A 108 8.62 -5.69 -6.36
N ASN A 109 8.05 -6.77 -6.93
CA ASN A 109 8.81 -7.84 -7.56
C ASN A 109 9.45 -7.41 -8.90
N SER A 110 8.96 -6.33 -9.51
CA SER A 110 9.63 -5.70 -10.66
C SER A 110 10.59 -4.59 -10.22
N VAL A 111 11.74 -4.54 -10.90
CA VAL A 111 12.72 -3.45 -10.74
C VAL A 111 12.12 -2.10 -11.14
N ASN A 112 11.17 -2.10 -12.09
CA ASN A 112 10.53 -0.88 -12.58
C ASN A 112 9.72 -0.17 -11.48
N THR A 113 8.97 -0.92 -10.66
CA THR A 113 8.21 -0.33 -9.54
C THR A 113 9.13 0.26 -8.48
N ASN A 114 10.23 -0.44 -8.14
CA ASN A 114 11.16 0.04 -7.12
C ASN A 114 11.95 1.27 -7.59
N ALA A 115 12.26 1.37 -8.89
CA ALA A 115 12.98 2.51 -9.45
C ALA A 115 12.09 3.75 -9.70
N ALA A 116 10.77 3.56 -9.81
CA ALA A 116 9.82 4.63 -10.09
C ALA A 116 9.30 5.34 -8.82
N MET A 117 9.46 4.73 -7.63
CA MET A 117 9.15 5.34 -6.33
C MET A 117 10.24 6.33 -5.91
#